data_AF-A0A0X8X7W4-F1
#
_entry.id   AF-A0A0X8X7W4-F1
#
_cell.length_a   1.000
_cell.length_b   1.000
_cell.length_c   1.000
_cell.angle_alpha   90.00
_cell.angle_beta   90.00
_cell.angle_gamma   90.00
#
_symmetry.space_group_name_H-M   'P 1'
#
loop_
_entity.id
_entity.type
_entity.pdbx_description
1 polymer ?
#
loop_
_entity_poly.entity_id
_entity_poly.type
_entity_poly.pdbx_seq_one_letter_code
_entity_poly.pdbx_strand_id
1 'polypeptide(L)'
;MNILIYGFGFSGSGALIDAFKDTEQIAIAPKISGLSGDGGVGALLTAADDRQRQREIAQVRLKELESKIAKERRARRWTWWYRLQERRRALSRALGLRRGGVHASQAERESIEEWLIDARYLQQFLAEIDAGKQLDMVAYWRQWLQERLFANAPGAQWVLVDKRVPLMDPKMDGIWQPLYEPFKLVVVHRDPADHMAEIVRQKGWKKVARQDRDGAREGHPGQRCEAFAVRAGGRQKTGAGPSL
;
A
#
# COMPACT_ATOMS: atom_id res chain seq x y z
N MET A 1 -11.07 6.30 15.02
CA MET A 1 -10.49 7.46 14.31
C MET A 1 -9.30 7.01 13.46
N ASN A 2 -9.06 7.68 12.32
CA ASN A 2 -7.96 7.30 11.43
C ASN A 2 -6.64 7.99 11.82
N ILE A 3 -5.53 7.27 11.79
CA ILE A 3 -4.17 7.82 11.84
C ILE A 3 -3.51 7.53 10.51
N LEU A 4 -3.31 8.55 9.69
CA LEU A 4 -2.65 8.44 8.40
C LEU A 4 -1.14 8.56 8.62
N ILE A 5 -0.38 7.53 8.25
CA ILE A 5 1.07 7.60 8.23
C ILE A 5 1.52 7.83 6.80
N TYR A 6 2.22 8.94 6.58
CA TYR A 6 2.87 9.23 5.32
C TYR A 6 4.38 9.32 5.50
N GLY A 7 5.11 8.62 4.65
CA GLY A 7 6.56 8.73 4.56
C GLY A 7 7.03 8.23 3.20
N PHE A 8 8.07 8.87 2.65
CA PHE A 8 8.71 8.38 1.43
C PHE A 8 9.37 7.02 1.68
N GLY A 9 9.65 6.26 0.62
CA GLY A 9 10.34 4.97 0.78
C GLY A 9 11.63 5.17 1.59
N PHE A 10 11.93 4.28 2.54
CA PHE A 10 13.08 4.39 3.46
C PHE A 10 13.06 5.57 4.46
N SER A 11 11.93 6.28 4.61
CA SER A 11 11.74 7.31 5.65
C SER A 11 11.72 6.79 7.09
N GLY A 12 11.56 5.48 7.29
CA GLY A 12 11.34 4.89 8.62
C GLY A 12 9.87 4.77 9.02
N SER A 13 8.90 5.08 8.14
CA SER A 13 7.47 4.86 8.43
C SER A 13 7.15 3.42 8.83
N GLY A 14 7.87 2.44 8.26
CA GLY A 14 7.80 1.02 8.63
C GLY A 14 8.09 0.78 10.11
N ALA A 15 9.17 1.37 10.64
CA ALA A 15 9.55 1.21 12.03
C ALA A 15 8.54 1.85 12.99
N LEU A 16 7.92 2.96 12.59
CA LEU A 16 6.84 3.57 13.36
C LEU A 16 5.64 2.64 13.49
N ILE A 17 5.22 1.99 12.38
CA ILE A 17 4.12 1.03 12.40
C ILE A 17 4.47 -0.17 13.26
N ASP A 18 5.70 -0.67 13.14
CA ASP A 18 6.18 -1.79 13.94
C ASP A 18 6.10 -1.48 15.44
N ALA A 19 6.38 -0.24 15.85
CA ALA A 19 6.26 0.19 17.24
C ALA A 19 4.82 0.19 17.78
N PHE A 20 3.81 0.26 16.90
CA PHE A 20 2.39 0.27 17.29
C PHE A 20 1.70 -1.10 17.17
N LYS A 21 2.36 -2.13 16.62
CA LYS A 21 1.77 -3.45 16.37
C LYS A 21 1.19 -4.12 17.61
N ASP A 22 1.81 -3.90 18.77
CA ASP A 22 1.44 -4.55 20.02
C ASP A 22 0.49 -3.69 20.87
N THR A 23 -0.01 -2.57 20.34
CA THR A 23 -0.93 -1.69 21.08
C THR A 23 -2.38 -2.13 20.85
N GLU A 24 -3.03 -2.68 21.88
CA GLU A 24 -4.40 -3.24 21.79
C GLU A 24 -5.46 -2.25 21.25
N GLN A 25 -5.26 -0.94 21.46
CA GLN A 25 -6.19 0.10 21.02
C GLN A 25 -6.00 0.53 19.57
N ILE A 26 -4.91 0.11 18.93
CA ILE A 26 -4.49 0.54 17.60
C ILE A 26 -4.45 -0.65 16.66
N ALA A 27 -5.30 -0.61 15.65
CA ALA A 27 -5.23 -1.54 14.54
C ALA A 27 -4.36 -0.99 13.42
N ILE A 28 -3.69 -1.87 12.69
CA ILE A 28 -3.00 -1.51 11.46
C ILE A 28 -3.91 -1.85 10.30
N ALA A 29 -4.20 -0.85 9.46
CA ALA A 29 -5.08 -1.03 8.32
C ALA A 29 -4.49 -2.07 7.35
N PRO A 30 -5.32 -2.94 6.79
CA PRO A 30 -4.91 -3.76 5.67
C PRO A 30 -4.61 -2.86 4.47
N LYS A 31 -3.89 -3.41 3.50
CA LYS A 31 -3.60 -2.71 2.24
C LYS A 31 -4.92 -2.39 1.53
N ILE A 32 -5.25 -1.11 1.39
CA ILE A 32 -6.45 -0.67 0.67
C ILE A 32 -6.18 -0.72 -0.84
N SER A 33 -6.47 -1.85 -1.50
CA SER A 33 -6.50 -1.87 -2.97
C SER A 33 -7.88 -1.45 -3.46
N GLY A 34 -7.91 -0.41 -4.29
CA GLY A 34 -9.14 0.16 -4.81
C GLY A 34 -9.34 1.64 -4.50
N LEU A 35 -8.48 2.28 -3.69
CA LEU A 35 -8.57 3.72 -3.45
C LEU A 35 -7.97 4.55 -4.61
N SER A 36 -6.78 4.15 -5.09
CA SER A 36 -6.03 4.81 -6.17
C SER A 36 -6.05 4.00 -7.47
N GLY A 37 -6.09 4.67 -8.63
CA GLY A 37 -5.99 4.08 -9.98
C GLY A 37 -7.28 4.16 -10.80
N ASP A 38 -7.18 3.95 -12.12
CA ASP A 38 -8.24 4.24 -13.11
C ASP A 38 -9.51 3.36 -12.98
N GLY A 39 -9.52 2.38 -12.07
CA GLY A 39 -10.69 1.55 -11.74
C GLY A 39 -11.05 1.53 -10.25
N GLY A 40 -10.49 2.45 -9.46
CA GLY A 40 -10.75 2.56 -8.01
C GLY A 40 -11.86 3.55 -7.65
N VAL A 41 -12.17 3.62 -6.36
CA VAL A 41 -13.05 4.64 -5.75
C VAL A 41 -12.57 6.05 -6.09
N GLY A 42 -11.26 6.29 -6.16
CA GLY A 42 -10.72 7.56 -6.65
C GLY A 42 -11.22 7.91 -8.05
N ALA A 43 -11.23 6.95 -8.98
CA ALA A 43 -11.77 7.17 -10.33
C ALA A 43 -13.27 7.50 -10.31
N LEU A 44 -14.06 6.83 -9.45
CA LEU A 44 -15.49 7.12 -9.26
C LEU A 44 -15.74 8.52 -8.71
N LEU A 45 -14.93 8.95 -7.74
CA LEU A 45 -15.00 10.28 -7.13
C LEU A 45 -14.58 11.37 -8.13
N THR A 46 -13.58 11.13 -8.97
CA THR A 46 -13.14 12.09 -9.99
C THR A 46 -14.08 12.18 -11.20
N ALA A 47 -14.88 11.14 -11.46
CA ALA A 47 -15.89 11.13 -12.51
C ALA A 47 -17.25 11.63 -12.02
N ALA A 48 -17.29 12.48 -10.98
CA ALA A 48 -18.53 12.92 -10.31
C ALA A 48 -19.62 13.42 -11.26
N ASP A 49 -19.23 14.14 -12.31
CA ASP A 49 -20.15 14.78 -13.25
C ASP A 49 -20.61 13.86 -14.39
N ASP A 50 -20.04 12.65 -14.50
CA ASP A 50 -20.33 11.69 -15.57
C ASP A 50 -20.86 10.37 -14.98
N ARG A 51 -22.18 10.33 -14.78
CA ARG A 51 -22.88 9.14 -14.26
C ARG A 51 -22.67 7.89 -15.11
N GLN A 52 -22.56 8.05 -16.43
CA GLN A 52 -22.34 6.93 -17.34
C GLN A 52 -20.95 6.33 -17.11
N ARG A 53 -19.92 7.19 -17.03
CA ARG A 53 -18.56 6.77 -16.72
C ARG A 53 -18.43 6.17 -15.33
N GLN A 54 -19.11 6.73 -14.32
CA GLN A 54 -19.16 6.14 -12.98
C GLN A 54 -19.74 4.72 -12.99
N ARG A 55 -20.83 4.53 -13.73
CA ARG A 55 -21.47 3.23 -13.91
C ARG A 55 -20.51 2.23 -14.55
N GLU A 56 -19.83 2.62 -15.62
CA GLU A 56 -18.86 1.76 -16.32
C GLU A 56 -17.70 1.34 -15.41
N ILE A 57 -17.09 2.29 -14.70
CA ILE A 57 -16.01 2.03 -13.74
C ILE A 57 -16.49 1.06 -12.66
N ALA A 58 -17.67 1.31 -12.06
CA ALA A 58 -18.21 0.48 -11.00
C ALA A 58 -18.54 -0.95 -11.48
N GLN A 59 -19.11 -1.10 -12.68
CA GLN A 59 -19.44 -2.40 -13.26
C GLN A 59 -18.18 -3.23 -13.55
N VAL A 60 -17.17 -2.63 -14.18
CA VAL A 60 -15.90 -3.30 -14.46
C VAL A 60 -15.26 -3.77 -13.15
N ARG A 61 -15.21 -2.88 -12.15
CA ARG A 61 -14.60 -3.20 -10.86
C ARG A 61 -15.37 -4.29 -10.10
N LEU A 62 -16.70 -4.25 -10.12
CA LEU A 62 -17.53 -5.27 -9.48
C LEU A 62 -17.26 -6.65 -10.09
N LYS A 63 -17.21 -6.75 -11.42
CA LYS A 63 -16.92 -8.00 -12.13
C LYS A 63 -15.53 -8.56 -11.79
N GLU A 64 -14.52 -7.69 -11.66
CA GLU A 64 -13.20 -8.10 -11.19
C GLU A 64 -13.23 -8.69 -9.77
N LEU A 65 -13.95 -8.04 -8.85
CA LEU A 65 -14.08 -8.49 -7.47
C LEU A 65 -14.83 -9.81 -7.38
N GLU A 66 -15.94 -9.97 -8.11
CA GLU A 66 -16.69 -11.22 -8.18
C GLU A 66 -15.82 -12.38 -8.68
N SER A 67 -14.99 -12.13 -9.70
CA SER A 67 -14.02 -13.11 -10.21
C SER A 67 -12.98 -13.49 -9.15
N LYS A 68 -12.42 -12.51 -8.43
CA LYS A 68 -11.47 -12.74 -7.33
C LYS A 68 -12.11 -13.54 -6.19
N ILE A 69 -13.30 -13.16 -5.75
CA ILE A 69 -14.08 -13.84 -4.71
C ILE A 69 -14.37 -15.28 -5.14
N ALA A 70 -14.81 -15.50 -6.39
CA ALA A 70 -15.10 -16.84 -6.90
C ALA A 70 -13.84 -17.71 -7.00
N LYS A 71 -12.71 -17.13 -7.41
CA LYS A 71 -11.40 -17.81 -7.43
C LYS A 71 -10.96 -18.20 -6.02
N GLU A 72 -11.08 -17.29 -5.06
CA GLU A 72 -10.70 -17.53 -3.67
C GLU A 72 -11.63 -18.53 -2.98
N ARG A 73 -12.94 -18.48 -3.23
CA ARG A 73 -13.90 -19.49 -2.74
C ARG A 73 -13.57 -20.88 -3.31
N ARG A 74 -13.24 -20.97 -4.60
CA ARG A 74 -12.77 -22.22 -5.20
C ARG A 74 -11.47 -22.68 -4.53
N ALA A 75 -10.48 -21.81 -4.43
CA ALA A 75 -9.20 -22.11 -3.79
C ALA A 75 -9.40 -22.57 -2.34
N ARG A 76 -10.30 -21.96 -1.57
CA ARG A 76 -10.68 -22.34 -0.20
C ARG A 76 -11.41 -23.67 -0.13
N ARG A 77 -12.29 -24.00 -1.07
CA ARG A 77 -12.88 -25.36 -1.16
C ARG A 77 -11.81 -26.41 -1.47
N TRP A 78 -10.92 -26.10 -2.40
CA TRP A 78 -9.79 -26.95 -2.76
C TRP A 78 -8.80 -27.11 -1.60
N THR A 79 -8.46 -26.03 -0.88
CA THR A 79 -7.59 -26.10 0.31
C THR A 79 -8.30 -26.65 1.52
N TRP A 80 -9.62 -26.52 1.67
CA TRP A 80 -10.37 -27.22 2.71
C TRP A 80 -10.35 -28.72 2.42
N TRP A 81 -10.58 -29.14 1.18
CA TRP A 81 -10.45 -30.53 0.74
C TRP A 81 -9.01 -31.04 0.89
N TYR A 82 -8.01 -30.22 0.53
CA TYR A 82 -6.60 -30.53 0.72
C TYR A 82 -6.20 -30.55 2.19
N ARG A 83 -6.70 -29.65 3.03
CA ARG A 83 -6.52 -29.65 4.49
C ARG A 83 -7.26 -30.79 5.16
N LEU A 84 -8.36 -31.26 4.59
CA LEU A 84 -9.06 -32.48 5.02
C LEU A 84 -8.21 -33.71 4.67
N GLN A 85 -7.65 -33.77 3.46
CA GLN A 85 -6.68 -34.79 3.07
C GLN A 85 -5.37 -34.70 3.87
N GLU A 86 -4.88 -33.51 4.16
CA GLU A 86 -3.70 -33.27 4.97
C GLU A 86 -3.98 -33.54 6.43
N ARG A 87 -5.17 -33.26 6.98
CA ARG A 87 -5.60 -33.71 8.30
C ARG A 87 -5.67 -35.23 8.36
N ARG A 88 -6.13 -35.88 7.29
CA ARG A 88 -6.07 -37.34 7.15
C ARG A 88 -4.62 -37.85 7.12
N ARG A 89 -3.72 -37.13 6.43
CA ARG A 89 -2.26 -37.38 6.39
C ARG A 89 -1.47 -36.84 7.60
N ALA A 90 -2.09 -36.03 8.45
CA ALA A 90 -1.50 -35.41 9.63
C ALA A 90 -1.97 -36.11 10.89
N LEU A 91 -3.13 -36.78 10.87
CA LEU A 91 -3.46 -37.87 11.77
C LEU A 91 -2.43 -39.01 11.64
N SER A 92 -1.93 -39.28 10.43
CA SER A 92 -0.81 -40.20 10.23
C SER A 92 0.57 -39.61 10.55
N ARG A 93 0.72 -38.27 10.67
CA ARG A 93 1.95 -37.60 11.16
C ARG A 93 1.89 -37.21 12.64
N ALA A 94 0.72 -37.31 13.28
CA ALA A 94 0.55 -37.19 14.74
C ALA A 94 1.25 -38.34 15.48
N LEU A 95 1.75 -39.33 14.74
CA LEU A 95 2.86 -40.24 15.08
C LEU A 95 4.23 -39.54 15.21
N GLY A 96 4.24 -38.26 15.59
CA GLY A 96 5.45 -37.50 15.93
C GLY A 96 6.18 -36.88 14.73
N LEU A 97 6.09 -35.54 14.59
CA LEU A 97 7.22 -34.60 14.50
C LEU A 97 6.74 -33.15 14.28
N ARG A 98 7.51 -32.22 14.85
CA ARG A 98 7.20 -30.81 15.16
C ARG A 98 7.03 -29.87 13.96
N ARG A 99 6.37 -28.73 14.26
CA ARG A 99 6.08 -27.56 13.41
C ARG A 99 7.25 -26.57 13.34
N GLY A 100 7.47 -25.98 12.15
CA GLY A 100 8.18 -24.71 11.96
C GLY A 100 7.19 -23.56 11.74
N GLY A 101 7.44 -22.42 12.40
CA GLY A 101 6.60 -21.23 12.37
C GLY A 101 6.71 -20.43 11.06
N VAL A 102 5.63 -19.74 10.71
CA VAL A 102 5.52 -18.90 9.52
C VAL A 102 5.95 -17.47 9.88
N HIS A 103 6.89 -16.91 9.13
CA HIS A 103 7.39 -15.54 9.27
C HIS A 103 6.30 -14.48 9.01
N ALA A 104 6.29 -13.43 9.84
CA ALA A 104 5.35 -12.30 9.85
C ALA A 104 5.56 -11.25 8.73
N SER A 105 6.27 -11.57 7.65
CA SER A 105 6.47 -10.65 6.52
C SER A 105 5.63 -11.05 5.30
N GLN A 106 4.36 -11.38 5.53
CA GLN A 106 3.34 -11.26 4.49
C GLN A 106 2.48 -10.07 4.90
N ALA A 107 2.65 -8.94 4.22
CA ALA A 107 1.59 -7.95 4.17
C ALA A 107 0.32 -8.71 3.83
N GLU A 108 -0.61 -8.79 4.79
CA GLU A 108 -1.77 -9.66 4.72
C GLU A 108 -2.45 -9.44 3.38
N ARG A 109 -2.55 -10.52 2.59
CA ARG A 109 -3.33 -10.48 1.36
C ARG A 109 -4.73 -10.03 1.76
N GLU A 110 -5.29 -9.09 0.98
CA GLU A 110 -6.67 -8.65 1.19
C GLU A 110 -7.58 -9.83 1.45
N SER A 111 -8.35 -9.72 2.53
CA SER A 111 -9.23 -10.79 2.94
C SER A 111 -10.42 -10.90 1.99
N ILE A 112 -11.04 -12.07 1.92
CA ILE A 112 -12.29 -12.22 1.18
C ILE A 112 -13.40 -11.31 1.74
N GLU A 113 -13.32 -10.98 3.04
CA GLU A 113 -14.27 -10.10 3.73
C GLU A 113 -14.15 -8.67 3.22
N GLU A 114 -12.94 -8.17 3.01
CA GLU A 114 -12.70 -6.86 2.39
C GLU A 114 -13.28 -6.78 0.97
N TRP A 115 -13.08 -7.81 0.15
CA TRP A 115 -13.65 -7.84 -1.19
C TRP A 115 -15.18 -7.91 -1.18
N LEU A 116 -15.78 -8.55 -0.17
CA LEU A 116 -17.23 -8.60 0.00
C LEU A 116 -17.79 -7.23 0.39
N ILE A 117 -17.09 -6.47 1.24
CA ILE A 117 -17.45 -5.08 1.56
C ILE A 117 -17.41 -4.25 0.28
N ASP A 118 -16.32 -4.31 -0.49
CA ASP A 118 -16.21 -3.59 -1.76
C ASP A 118 -17.34 -3.92 -2.74
N ALA A 119 -17.59 -5.21 -2.96
CA ALA A 119 -18.64 -5.66 -3.87
C ALA A 119 -20.02 -5.16 -3.43
N ARG A 120 -20.31 -5.22 -2.13
CA ARG A 120 -21.59 -4.75 -1.58
C ARG A 120 -21.79 -3.25 -1.79
N TYR A 121 -20.78 -2.42 -1.51
CA TYR A 121 -20.87 -0.98 -1.73
C TYR A 121 -20.96 -0.62 -3.21
N LEU A 122 -20.29 -1.36 -4.10
CA LEU A 122 -20.41 -1.15 -5.55
C LEU A 122 -21.81 -1.54 -6.06
N GLN A 123 -22.39 -2.63 -5.57
CA GLN A 123 -23.75 -3.04 -5.92
C GLN A 123 -24.79 -2.01 -5.45
N GLN A 124 -24.67 -1.55 -4.20
CA GLN A 124 -25.53 -0.48 -3.67
C GLN A 124 -25.39 0.80 -4.48
N PHE A 125 -24.16 1.21 -4.79
CA PHE A 125 -23.88 2.40 -5.59
C PHE A 125 -24.51 2.34 -6.98
N LEU A 126 -24.38 1.20 -7.66
CA LEU A 126 -25.01 0.98 -8.97
C LEU A 126 -26.53 1.06 -8.89
N ALA A 127 -27.14 0.46 -7.87
CA ALA A 127 -28.58 0.53 -7.66
C ALA A 127 -29.08 1.96 -7.40
N GLU A 128 -28.33 2.75 -6.63
CA GLU A 128 -28.65 4.14 -6.34
C GLU A 128 -28.52 5.04 -7.60
N ILE A 129 -27.48 4.83 -8.42
CA ILE A 129 -27.33 5.50 -9.72
C ILE A 129 -28.49 5.14 -10.64
N ASP A 130 -28.84 3.86 -10.74
CA ASP A 130 -29.92 3.37 -11.61
C ASP A 130 -31.30 3.88 -11.15
N ALA A 131 -31.47 4.11 -9.85
CA ALA A 131 -32.63 4.79 -9.29
C ALA A 131 -32.63 6.32 -9.51
N GLY A 132 -31.58 6.87 -10.13
CA GLY A 132 -31.43 8.30 -10.42
C GLY A 132 -31.12 9.18 -9.21
N LYS A 133 -30.86 8.59 -8.03
CA LYS A 133 -30.64 9.31 -6.79
C LYS A 133 -29.37 10.17 -6.84
N GLN A 134 -29.42 11.30 -6.16
CA GLN A 134 -28.26 12.16 -5.97
C GLN A 134 -27.57 11.76 -4.67
N LEU A 135 -26.40 11.13 -4.79
CA LEU A 135 -25.58 10.74 -3.65
C LEU A 135 -24.58 11.84 -3.30
N ASP A 136 -24.38 12.07 -2.01
CA ASP A 136 -23.14 12.67 -1.54
C ASP A 136 -22.03 11.62 -1.69
N MET A 137 -21.29 11.74 -2.78
CA MET A 137 -20.23 10.81 -3.18
C MET A 137 -19.16 10.66 -2.10
N VAL A 138 -18.75 11.77 -1.49
CA VAL A 138 -17.69 11.76 -0.48
C VAL A 138 -18.18 11.09 0.79
N ALA A 139 -19.37 11.44 1.26
CA ALA A 139 -19.94 10.81 2.46
C ALA A 139 -20.18 9.30 2.27
N TYR A 140 -20.71 8.91 1.10
CA TYR A 140 -20.95 7.51 0.75
C TYR A 140 -19.65 6.68 0.76
N TRP A 141 -18.62 7.15 0.07
CA TRP A 141 -17.34 6.44 0.02
C TRP A 141 -16.54 6.57 1.31
N ARG A 142 -16.75 7.61 2.13
CA ARG A 142 -16.21 7.69 3.50
C ARG A 142 -16.76 6.56 4.36
N GLN A 143 -18.07 6.28 4.27
CA GLN A 143 -18.69 5.18 5.01
C GLN A 143 -18.08 3.82 4.61
N TRP A 144 -17.93 3.58 3.30
CA TRP A 144 -17.22 2.41 2.78
C TRP A 144 -15.81 2.29 3.35
N LEU A 145 -15.05 3.39 3.32
CA LEU A 145 -13.66 3.39 3.79
C LEU A 145 -13.59 3.07 5.28
N GLN A 146 -14.45 3.66 6.11
CA GLN A 146 -14.49 3.37 7.55
C GLN A 146 -14.80 1.89 7.80
N GLU A 147 -15.84 1.34 7.17
CA GLU A 147 -16.17 -0.06 7.36
C GLU A 147 -15.03 -0.98 6.91
N ARG A 148 -14.37 -0.64 5.79
CA ARG A 148 -13.23 -1.39 5.28
C ARG A 148 -12.02 -1.33 6.20
N LEU A 149 -11.74 -0.17 6.80
CA LEU A 149 -10.61 0.03 7.73
C LEU A 149 -10.79 -0.75 9.04
N PHE A 150 -12.02 -0.86 9.53
CA PHE A 150 -12.33 -1.51 10.80
C PHE A 150 -12.76 -2.98 10.69
N ALA A 151 -12.96 -3.51 9.47
CA ALA A 151 -13.46 -4.87 9.23
C ALA A 151 -12.70 -5.96 9.99
N ASN A 152 -11.36 -5.87 10.03
CA ASN A 152 -10.50 -6.88 10.66
C ASN A 152 -10.05 -6.48 12.08
N ALA A 153 -10.61 -5.41 12.65
CA ALA A 153 -10.19 -4.86 13.94
C ALA A 153 -11.36 -4.43 14.82
N PRO A 154 -12.26 -5.37 15.17
CA PRO A 154 -13.39 -5.06 16.05
C PRO A 154 -12.89 -4.60 17.42
N GLY A 155 -13.34 -3.42 17.85
CA GLY A 155 -12.98 -2.83 19.15
C GLY A 155 -11.75 -1.92 19.15
N ALA A 156 -11.02 -1.82 18.03
CA ALA A 156 -9.93 -0.85 17.91
C ALA A 156 -10.49 0.57 17.98
N GLN A 157 -9.82 1.45 18.72
CA GLN A 157 -10.19 2.86 18.80
C GLN A 157 -9.58 3.66 17.64
N TRP A 158 -8.40 3.22 17.18
CA TRP A 158 -7.62 3.89 16.15
C TRP A 158 -7.19 2.92 15.06
N VAL A 159 -7.13 3.39 13.82
CA VAL A 159 -6.61 2.61 12.69
C VAL A 159 -5.46 3.36 12.04
N LEU A 160 -4.28 2.74 12.01
CA LEU A 160 -3.08 3.23 11.32
C LEU A 160 -3.12 2.85 9.85
N VAL A 161 -3.19 3.85 8.97
CA VAL A 161 -3.16 3.68 7.52
C VAL A 161 -1.77 4.06 7.03
N ASP A 162 -0.93 3.07 6.73
CA ASP A 162 0.39 3.26 6.09
C ASP A 162 0.32 3.01 4.59
N LYS A 163 1.04 3.85 3.82
CA LYS A 163 1.24 3.78 2.37
C LYS A 163 -0.07 3.76 1.58
N ARG A 164 -0.14 4.63 0.56
CA ARG A 164 -1.29 4.77 -0.38
C ARG A 164 -2.45 5.64 0.10
N VAL A 165 -2.22 6.48 1.11
CA VAL A 165 -2.96 7.75 1.12
C VAL A 165 -2.51 8.50 -0.13
N PRO A 166 -3.41 8.86 -1.05
CA PRO A 166 -3.05 9.43 -2.34
C PRO A 166 -2.68 10.92 -2.21
N LEU A 167 -1.86 11.27 -1.21
CA LEU A 167 -1.43 12.63 -0.90
C LEU A 167 -0.73 13.31 -2.08
N MET A 168 -0.08 12.50 -2.92
CA MET A 168 0.67 12.97 -4.10
C MET A 168 -0.02 12.64 -5.42
N ASP A 169 -1.25 12.09 -5.39
CA ASP A 169 -2.01 11.83 -6.62
C ASP A 169 -2.82 13.09 -6.96
N PRO A 170 -2.48 13.82 -8.04
CA PRO A 170 -3.18 15.05 -8.40
C PRO A 170 -4.67 14.82 -8.67
N LYS A 171 -5.06 13.62 -9.09
CA LYS A 171 -6.46 13.27 -9.32
C LYS A 171 -7.26 13.23 -8.02
N MET A 172 -6.61 13.04 -6.87
CA MET A 172 -7.25 12.94 -5.56
C MET A 172 -7.17 14.24 -4.76
N ASP A 173 -6.67 15.32 -5.36
CA ASP A 173 -6.58 16.62 -4.71
C ASP A 173 -7.98 17.11 -4.30
N GLY A 174 -8.09 17.65 -3.09
CA GLY A 174 -9.38 18.02 -2.48
C GLY A 174 -10.33 16.87 -2.10
N ILE A 175 -10.10 15.64 -2.57
CA ILE A 175 -10.98 14.47 -2.33
C ILE A 175 -10.48 13.63 -1.16
N TRP A 176 -9.17 13.40 -1.08
CA TRP A 176 -8.63 12.45 -0.10
C TRP A 176 -8.89 12.90 1.34
N GLN A 177 -8.70 14.19 1.65
CA GLN A 177 -8.84 14.70 3.02
C GLN A 177 -10.26 14.51 3.55
N PRO A 178 -11.32 14.92 2.83
CA PRO A 178 -12.69 14.60 3.21
C PRO A 178 -12.93 13.09 3.33
N LEU A 179 -12.35 12.25 2.48
CA LEU A 179 -12.59 10.81 2.54
C LEU A 179 -12.10 10.18 3.85
N TYR A 180 -11.00 10.67 4.42
CA TYR A 180 -10.42 10.11 5.65
C TYR A 180 -10.93 10.75 6.94
N GLU A 181 -11.78 11.77 6.87
CA GLU A 181 -12.24 12.52 8.04
C GLU A 181 -13.15 11.69 8.98
N PRO A 182 -12.95 11.74 10.32
CA PRO A 182 -11.87 12.43 11.03
C PRO A 182 -10.54 11.65 11.03
N PHE A 183 -9.42 12.35 10.85
CA PHE A 183 -8.08 11.76 10.88
C PHE A 183 -7.02 12.62 11.59
N LYS A 184 -5.93 11.97 12.00
CA LYS A 184 -4.64 12.62 12.30
C LYS A 184 -3.62 12.21 11.23
N LEU A 185 -2.85 13.16 10.71
CA LEU A 185 -1.76 12.89 9.77
C LEU A 185 -0.42 12.94 10.50
N VAL A 186 0.36 11.87 10.36
CA VAL A 186 1.74 11.77 10.84
C VAL A 186 2.64 11.69 9.62
N VAL A 187 3.45 12.74 9.42
CA VAL A 187 4.47 12.77 8.37
C VAL A 187 5.78 12.32 8.96
N VAL A 188 6.31 11.22 8.44
CA VAL A 188 7.59 10.65 8.84
C VAL A 188 8.64 11.05 7.82
N HIS A 189 9.64 11.78 8.28
CA HIS A 189 10.83 12.09 7.50
C HIS A 189 12.07 11.61 8.25
N ARG A 190 13.08 11.24 7.46
CA ARG A 190 14.41 10.88 7.94
C ARG A 190 15.38 11.98 7.52
N ASP A 191 16.43 12.17 8.29
CA ASP A 191 17.56 13.00 7.85
C ASP A 191 18.01 12.57 6.43
N PRO A 192 18.24 13.50 5.48
CA PRO A 192 18.57 13.14 4.11
C PRO A 192 19.82 12.25 3.97
N ALA A 193 20.85 12.45 4.80
CA ALA A 193 22.07 11.65 4.74
C ALA A 193 21.81 10.23 5.25
N ASP A 194 21.08 10.08 6.36
CA ASP A 194 20.68 8.77 6.88
C ASP A 194 19.71 8.05 5.92
N HIS A 195 18.82 8.80 5.26
CA HIS A 195 17.93 8.26 4.25
C HIS A 195 18.71 7.69 3.05
N MET A 196 19.70 8.43 2.55
CA MET A 196 20.61 7.92 1.52
C MET A 196 21.38 6.68 1.98
N ALA A 197 21.91 6.69 3.22
CA ALA A 197 22.61 5.55 3.78
C ALA A 197 21.72 4.30 3.82
N GLU A 198 20.44 4.44 4.20
CA GLU A 198 19.47 3.35 4.23
C GLU A 198 19.12 2.82 2.84
N ILE A 199 18.95 3.71 1.84
CA ILE A 199 18.75 3.33 0.44
C ILE A 199 19.93 2.49 -0.04
N VAL A 200 21.17 2.94 0.24
CA VAL A 200 22.40 2.23 -0.13
C VAL A 200 22.49 0.89 0.60
N ARG A 201 22.16 0.84 1.89
CA ARG A 201 22.17 -0.39 2.69
C ARG A 201 21.20 -1.44 2.13
N GLN A 202 19.99 -1.05 1.74
CA GLN A 202 18.97 -1.98 1.25
C GLN A 202 19.11 -2.33 -0.24
N LYS A 203 19.45 -1.36 -1.10
CA LYS A 203 19.52 -1.58 -2.56
C LYS A 203 20.93 -1.87 -3.07
N GLY A 204 21.96 -1.54 -2.30
CA GLY A 204 23.36 -1.54 -2.72
C GLY A 204 23.71 -0.36 -3.63
N TRP A 205 24.94 0.15 -3.52
CA TRP A 205 25.44 1.33 -4.26
C TRP A 205 25.25 1.22 -5.79
N LYS A 206 25.43 0.02 -6.36
CA LYS A 206 25.32 -0.22 -7.81
C LYS A 206 23.92 0.00 -8.38
N LYS A 207 22.85 -0.18 -7.58
CA LYS A 207 21.46 0.04 -8.03
C LYS A 207 21.03 1.49 -7.89
N VAL A 208 21.54 2.19 -6.89
CA VAL A 208 21.30 3.64 -6.69
C VAL A 208 21.90 4.44 -7.85
N ALA A 209 23.17 4.16 -8.19
CA ALA A 209 23.86 4.84 -9.29
C ALA A 209 23.27 4.56 -10.69
N ARG A 210 22.47 3.49 -10.87
CA ARG A 210 21.71 3.23 -12.11
C ARG A 210 20.42 4.04 -12.17
N GLN A 211 19.68 4.14 -11.06
CA GLN A 211 18.47 4.97 -10.98
C GLN A 211 18.75 6.44 -11.30
N ASP A 212 19.89 6.98 -10.85
CA ASP A 212 20.29 8.36 -11.18
C ASP A 212 20.62 8.56 -12.66
N ARG A 213 21.16 7.54 -13.35
CA ARG A 213 21.45 7.60 -14.79
C ARG A 213 20.21 7.53 -15.66
N ASP A 214 19.21 6.77 -15.25
CA ASP A 214 17.96 6.62 -15.98
C ASP A 214 17.03 7.82 -15.72
N GLY A 215 16.96 8.33 -14.48
CA GLY A 215 16.24 9.56 -14.15
C GLY A 215 16.81 10.81 -14.81
N ALA A 216 18.13 10.87 -15.02
CA ALA A 216 18.78 11.96 -15.76
C ALA A 216 18.51 11.93 -17.28
N ARG A 217 17.99 10.83 -17.83
CA ARG A 217 17.61 10.72 -19.25
C ARG A 217 16.16 11.13 -19.52
N GLU A 218 15.31 11.12 -18.49
CA GLU A 218 13.87 11.39 -18.61
C GLU A 218 13.45 12.76 -18.02
N GLY A 219 14.38 13.56 -17.49
CA GLY A 219 14.11 14.86 -16.85
C GLY A 219 14.79 16.06 -17.51
N HIS A 220 14.05 17.15 -17.67
CA HIS A 220 14.44 18.45 -18.24
C HIS A 220 15.84 18.99 -17.78
N PRO A 221 16.55 19.77 -18.62
CA PRO A 221 17.96 20.15 -18.43
C PRO A 221 18.26 21.15 -17.28
N GLY A 222 17.32 21.39 -16.37
CA GLY A 222 17.40 22.49 -15.40
C GLY A 222 17.79 22.12 -13.95
N GLN A 223 17.78 20.84 -13.56
CA GLN A 223 18.11 20.45 -12.19
C GLN A 223 19.36 19.58 -12.15
N ARG A 224 20.52 20.22 -12.31
CA ARG A 224 21.79 19.64 -11.87
C ARG A 224 21.85 19.76 -10.36
N CYS A 225 21.54 18.69 -9.63
CA CYS A 225 22.08 18.53 -8.29
C CYS A 225 23.59 18.45 -8.44
N GLU A 226 24.31 19.45 -7.91
CA GLU A 226 25.76 19.41 -7.77
C GLU A 226 26.13 18.20 -6.92
N ALA A 227 26.50 17.11 -7.60
CA ALA A 227 27.07 15.95 -6.95
C ALA A 227 28.40 16.38 -6.32
N PHE A 228 28.48 16.30 -4.99
CA PHE A 228 29.71 16.38 -4.22
C PHE A 228 30.71 15.35 -4.77
N ALA A 229 31.59 15.80 -5.66
CA ALA A 229 32.76 15.05 -6.07
C ALA A 229 33.80 15.14 -4.95
N VAL A 230 33.76 14.19 -4.02
CA VAL A 230 34.92 13.91 -3.16
C VAL A 230 36.01 13.38 -4.09
N ARG A 231 36.92 14.28 -4.50
CA ARG A 231 38.19 13.92 -5.14
C ARG A 231 38.93 12.98 -4.19
N ALA A 232 38.89 11.68 -4.48
CA ALA A 232 39.87 10.74 -3.97
C ALA A 232 41.25 11.23 -4.46
N GLY A 233 42.10 11.61 -3.51
CA GLY A 233 43.43 12.16 -3.77
C GLY A 233 44.23 11.28 -4.72
N GLY A 234 44.57 11.84 -5.87
CA GLY A 234 45.53 11.25 -6.80
C GLY A 234 46.90 11.17 -6.12
N ARG A 235 47.48 9.98 -6.08
CA ARG A 235 48.91 9.76 -5.82
C ARG A 235 49.72 10.60 -6.81
N GLN A 236 50.37 11.66 -6.33
CA GLN A 236 51.50 12.25 -7.04
C GLN A 236 52.64 11.24 -7.02
N LYS A 237 53.05 10.77 -8.20
CA LYS A 237 54.35 10.14 -8.41
C LYS A 237 55.40 11.25 -8.41
N THR A 238 56.08 11.46 -7.29
CA THR A 238 57.35 12.20 -7.29
C THR A 238 58.46 11.23 -7.62
N GLY A 239 58.98 11.32 -8.85
CA GLY A 239 60.26 10.74 -9.22
C GLY A 239 61.38 11.64 -8.72
N ALA A 240 62.25 11.09 -7.87
CA ALA A 240 63.59 11.61 -7.61
C ALA A 240 64.49 10.38 -7.43
N GLY A 241 65.32 10.10 -8.44
CA GLY A 241 66.43 9.16 -8.29
C GLY A 241 67.58 9.84 -7.54
N PRO A 242 68.38 9.10 -6.76
CA PRO A 242 69.61 9.65 -6.21
C PRO A 242 70.72 9.51 -7.26
N SER A 243 71.42 10.62 -7.49
CA SER A 243 72.76 10.63 -8.08
C SER A 243 73.74 10.18 -7.02
N LEU A 244 74.50 9.12 -7.29
CA LEU A 244 75.94 8.94 -7.05
C LEU A 244 76.41 7.70 -7.82
#